data_AF-A0A370BCD9-F1
#
_entry.id   AF-A0A370BCD9-F1
#
_cell.length_a   1.000
_cell.length_b   1.000
_cell.length_c   1.000
_cell.angle_alpha   90.00
_cell.angle_beta   90.00
_cell.angle_gamma   90.00
#
_symmetry.space_group_name_H-M   'P 1'
#
loop_
_entity.id
_entity.type
_entity.pdbx_description
1 polymer ?
#
loop_
_entity_poly.entity_id
_entity_poly.type
_entity_poly.pdbx_seq_one_letter_code
_entity_poly.pdbx_strand_id
1 'polypeptide(L)'
;MLLSDGFETGPSSLDGLWEGLERRDFAFVSELRRTGRDLVLIGYENRSASILDNAEVATRAVLRAIAERLGNAPLLVGGFSMGGLVTRYALAKREHENVDHQTAVYLSFDTPHRGAWVPIGLQALAHFLTATPALSRQINSPAARQLLWRHISTVEGAPAEDPLRTEFLDALRNVGSWPRRPRLLGVANGTGDGLGNGVPPGVEALQVTSGWFAGTTLWTQSSGTARQVAATGGAVARGAAEEDGVDRWAARHRRCAGRDAGVVRDRGGQPEADREDRGGASECELRSPGQRGGDRGS
;
A
#
# COMPACT_ATOMS: atom_id res chain seq x y z
N MET A 1 2.04 12.71 17.11
CA MET A 1 2.15 11.81 15.95
C MET A 1 0.76 11.60 15.37
N LEU A 2 0.60 11.69 14.05
CA LEU A 2 -0.67 11.43 13.37
C LEU A 2 -0.53 10.18 12.50
N LEU A 3 -1.39 9.18 12.70
CA LEU A 3 -1.40 7.94 11.92
C LEU A 3 -2.77 7.72 11.28
N SER A 4 -2.77 7.63 9.96
CA SER A 4 -3.94 7.28 9.17
C SER A 4 -4.22 5.80 9.19
N ASP A 5 -5.48 5.47 9.43
CA ASP A 5 -6.05 4.15 9.17
C ASP A 5 -5.95 3.79 7.67
N GLY A 6 -6.12 2.50 7.38
CA GLY A 6 -5.98 1.89 6.07
C GLY A 6 -7.29 1.66 5.33
N PHE A 7 -7.22 0.75 4.35
CA PHE A 7 -8.35 0.38 3.51
C PHE A 7 -9.19 -0.73 4.16
N GLU A 8 -10.50 -0.52 4.21
CA GLU A 8 -11.49 -1.56 4.50
C GLU A 8 -12.90 -1.09 4.09
N THR A 9 -13.91 -1.92 4.34
CA THR A 9 -15.33 -1.58 4.19
C THR A 9 -15.82 -0.74 5.37
N GLY A 10 -16.60 0.31 5.07
CA GLY A 10 -17.30 1.11 6.09
C GLY A 10 -16.41 2.11 6.83
N PRO A 11 -16.90 2.65 7.97
CA PRO A 11 -16.15 3.60 8.78
C PRO A 11 -14.96 2.94 9.47
N SER A 12 -13.98 3.76 9.85
CA SER A 12 -12.87 3.38 10.71
C SER A 12 -13.38 3.02 12.11
N SER A 13 -12.94 1.88 12.63
CA SER A 13 -13.04 1.57 14.06
C SER A 13 -11.76 2.07 14.74
N LEU A 14 -11.81 3.27 15.32
CA LEU A 14 -10.65 3.85 16.00
C LEU A 14 -10.28 3.07 17.26
N ASP A 15 -11.26 2.56 17.99
CA ASP A 15 -11.03 1.70 19.16
C ASP A 15 -10.36 0.39 18.72
N GLY A 16 -10.84 -0.25 17.66
CA GLY A 16 -10.22 -1.47 17.12
C GLY A 16 -8.80 -1.24 16.60
N LEU A 17 -8.55 -0.10 15.95
CA LEU A 17 -7.20 0.29 15.52
C LEU A 17 -6.29 0.53 16.73
N TRP A 18 -6.78 1.23 17.75
CA TRP A 18 -6.04 1.47 18.99
C TRP A 18 -5.68 0.16 19.69
N GLU A 19 -6.67 -0.72 19.90
CA GLU A 19 -6.46 -2.05 20.47
C GLU A 19 -5.44 -2.85 19.67
N GLY A 20 -5.50 -2.78 18.33
CA GLY A 20 -4.55 -3.40 17.41
C GLY A 20 -3.10 -2.94 17.63
N LEU A 21 -2.91 -1.65 17.90
CA LEU A 21 -1.60 -1.04 18.18
C LEU A 21 -1.10 -1.31 19.60
N GLU A 22 -1.96 -1.79 20.49
CA GLU A 22 -1.65 -2.05 21.90
C GLU A 22 -1.48 -3.56 22.19
N ARG A 23 -1.34 -4.39 21.16
CA ARG A 23 -1.29 -5.86 21.31
C ARG A 23 0.09 -6.38 21.74
N ARG A 24 0.06 -7.34 22.68
CA ARG A 24 1.17 -8.27 23.04
C ARG A 24 2.43 -7.56 23.55
N ASP A 25 3.60 -8.17 23.30
CA ASP A 25 4.94 -7.79 23.78
C ASP A 25 5.46 -6.47 23.19
N PHE A 26 4.72 -5.83 22.27
CA PHE A 26 5.09 -4.56 21.68
C PHE A 26 3.89 -3.62 21.61
N ALA A 27 3.50 -3.10 22.77
CA ALA A 27 2.46 -2.11 22.94
C ALA A 27 2.91 -0.74 22.36
N PHE A 28 2.68 -0.55 21.06
CA PHE A 28 3.19 0.61 20.32
C PHE A 28 2.69 1.93 20.90
N VAL A 29 1.42 2.02 21.28
CA VAL A 29 0.85 3.26 21.82
C VAL A 29 1.44 3.55 23.20
N SER A 30 1.52 2.55 24.07
CA SER A 30 2.19 2.69 25.37
C SER A 30 3.66 3.10 25.25
N GLU A 31 4.43 2.53 24.31
CA GLU A 31 5.82 2.92 24.09
C GLU A 31 5.97 4.36 23.56
N LEU A 32 5.07 4.81 22.68
CA LEU A 32 5.02 6.21 22.27
C LEU A 32 4.80 7.12 23.48
N ARG A 33 3.81 6.81 24.32
CA ARG A 33 3.49 7.60 25.52
C ARG A 33 4.63 7.60 26.53
N ARG A 34 5.28 6.45 26.75
CA ARG A 34 6.46 6.32 27.62
C ARG A 34 7.62 7.20 27.17
N THR A 35 7.75 7.40 25.85
CA THR A 35 8.76 8.31 25.26
C THR A 35 8.28 9.76 25.13
N GLY A 36 7.15 10.11 25.76
CA GLY A 36 6.61 11.48 25.78
C GLY A 36 5.97 11.92 24.46
N ARG A 37 5.48 10.97 23.65
CA ARG A 37 4.84 11.26 22.35
C ARG A 37 3.36 10.96 22.39
N ASP A 38 2.56 11.93 21.95
CA ASP A 38 1.12 11.75 21.75
C ASP A 38 0.82 11.12 20.40
N LEU A 39 -0.23 10.29 20.36
CA LEU A 39 -0.77 9.67 19.15
C LEU A 39 -2.18 10.19 18.85
N VAL A 40 -2.38 10.63 17.62
CA VAL A 40 -3.69 10.96 17.04
C VAL A 40 -3.93 9.99 15.89
N LEU A 41 -5.05 9.27 15.93
CA LEU A 41 -5.47 8.39 14.85
C LEU A 41 -6.40 9.15 13.90
N ILE A 42 -6.15 9.02 12.60
CA ILE A 42 -7.02 9.58 11.55
C ILE A 42 -7.88 8.44 11.01
N GLY A 43 -9.18 8.52 11.28
CA GLY A 43 -10.18 7.62 10.75
C GLY A 43 -11.09 8.28 9.72
N TYR A 44 -11.84 7.45 9.00
CA TYR A 44 -12.71 7.86 7.89
C TYR A 44 -14.13 7.36 8.13
N GLU A 45 -15.13 8.15 7.71
CA GLU A 45 -16.53 7.69 7.67
C GLU A 45 -16.73 6.60 6.60
N ASN A 46 -15.95 6.69 5.52
CA ASN A 46 -15.94 5.71 4.44
C ASN A 46 -14.50 5.45 3.98
N ARG A 47 -13.89 4.37 4.49
CA ARG A 47 -12.53 3.94 4.10
C ARG A 47 -12.43 3.53 2.63
N SER A 48 -13.55 3.22 1.99
CA SER A 48 -13.64 2.83 0.60
C SER A 48 -13.84 4.01 -0.37
N ALA A 49 -14.01 5.25 0.14
CA ALA A 49 -13.98 6.47 -0.66
C ALA A 49 -12.62 6.66 -1.34
N SER A 50 -12.52 7.56 -2.33
CA SER A 50 -11.26 7.72 -3.06
C SER A 50 -10.11 8.13 -2.12
N ILE A 51 -8.88 7.72 -2.44
CA ILE A 51 -7.66 8.12 -1.72
C ILE A 51 -7.54 9.65 -1.67
N LEU A 52 -8.01 10.34 -2.71
CA LEU A 52 -8.02 11.80 -2.78
C LEU A 52 -8.99 12.42 -1.77
N ASP A 53 -10.21 11.89 -1.65
CA ASP A 53 -11.19 12.36 -0.65
C ASP A 53 -10.69 12.10 0.78
N ASN A 54 -10.13 10.91 1.02
CA ASN A 54 -9.51 10.57 2.29
C ASN A 54 -8.29 11.47 2.59
N ALA A 55 -7.56 11.94 1.58
CA ALA A 55 -6.45 12.87 1.77
C ALA A 55 -6.89 14.28 2.20
N GLU A 56 -8.09 14.71 1.83
CA GLU A 56 -8.66 15.95 2.37
C GLU A 56 -8.98 15.82 3.87
N VAL A 57 -9.45 14.64 4.32
CA VAL A 57 -9.63 14.35 5.75
C VAL A 57 -8.28 14.39 6.48
N ALA A 58 -7.26 13.72 5.94
CA ALA A 58 -5.92 13.72 6.53
C ALA A 58 -5.30 15.12 6.57
N THR A 59 -5.50 15.92 5.52
CA THR A 59 -5.06 17.33 5.48
C THR A 59 -5.69 18.13 6.60
N ARG A 60 -7.02 18.03 6.79
CA ARG A 60 -7.72 18.71 7.89
C ARG A 60 -7.24 18.25 9.26
N ALA A 61 -6.98 16.95 9.44
CA ALA A 61 -6.44 16.42 10.70
C ALA A 61 -5.05 16.99 11.02
N VAL A 62 -4.16 17.09 10.02
CA VAL A 62 -2.83 17.70 10.17
C VAL A 62 -2.95 19.18 10.58
N LEU A 63 -3.75 19.95 9.86
CA LEU A 63 -3.93 21.39 10.15
C LEU A 63 -4.56 21.61 11.53
N ARG A 64 -5.54 20.77 11.91
CA ARG A 64 -6.15 20.80 13.24
C ARG A 64 -5.12 20.49 14.33
N ALA A 65 -4.30 19.46 14.15
CA ALA A 65 -3.25 19.14 15.10
C ALA A 65 -2.21 20.28 15.25
N ILE A 66 -1.90 21.02 14.18
CA ILE A 66 -1.05 22.22 14.25
C ILE A 66 -1.72 23.32 15.08
N ALA A 67 -3.02 23.54 14.89
CA ALA A 67 -3.76 24.59 15.58
C ALA A 67 -4.00 24.28 17.06
N GLU A 68 -4.20 23.01 17.42
CA GLU A 68 -4.58 22.59 18.77
C GLU A 68 -3.41 22.09 19.62
N ARG A 69 -2.24 21.78 19.04
CA ARG A 69 -1.09 21.28 19.81
C ARG A 69 -0.57 22.33 20.79
N LEU A 70 -0.04 21.85 21.90
CA LEU A 70 0.75 22.67 22.82
C LEU A 70 2.22 22.68 22.37
N GLY A 71 2.76 23.88 22.15
CA GLY A 71 4.14 24.07 21.70
C GLY A 71 4.35 23.91 20.19
N ASN A 72 5.62 23.83 19.78
CA ASN A 72 6.03 23.94 18.38
C ASN A 72 6.81 22.71 17.87
N ALA A 73 6.69 21.57 18.54
CA ALA A 73 7.33 20.34 18.10
C ALA A 73 6.81 19.94 16.69
N PRO A 74 7.70 19.67 15.72
CA PRO A 74 7.30 19.21 14.40
C PRO A 74 6.52 17.90 14.45
N LEU A 75 5.55 17.75 13.55
CA LEU A 75 4.71 16.56 13.47
C LEU A 75 5.46 15.39 12.83
N LEU A 76 5.07 14.18 13.24
CA LEU A 76 5.25 12.95 12.45
C LEU A 76 3.87 12.58 11.92
N VAL A 77 3.74 12.46 10.60
CA VAL A 77 2.49 12.14 9.91
C VAL A 77 2.71 10.91 9.04
N GLY A 78 1.80 9.95 9.10
CA GLY A 78 1.96 8.70 8.35
C GLY A 78 0.70 7.87 8.33
N GLY A 79 0.81 6.61 7.93
CA GLY A 79 -0.33 5.70 8.00
C GLY A 79 -0.01 4.26 7.65
N PHE A 80 -1.01 3.41 7.88
CA PHE A 80 -0.98 1.98 7.63
C PHE A 80 -1.61 1.65 6.29
N SER A 81 -1.00 0.75 5.51
CA SER A 81 -1.53 0.31 4.22
C SER A 81 -1.88 1.52 3.34
N MET A 82 -3.12 1.65 2.87
CA MET A 82 -3.63 2.81 2.13
C MET A 82 -3.39 4.15 2.84
N GLY A 83 -3.44 4.21 4.18
CA GLY A 83 -3.26 5.44 4.95
C GLY A 83 -1.92 6.13 4.72
N GLY A 84 -0.88 5.37 4.37
CA GLY A 84 0.40 5.93 3.95
C GLY A 84 0.31 6.66 2.60
N LEU A 85 -0.46 6.15 1.63
CA LEU A 85 -0.71 6.85 0.36
C LEU A 85 -1.55 8.11 0.57
N VAL A 86 -2.58 8.01 1.41
CA VAL A 86 -3.43 9.14 1.78
C VAL A 86 -2.61 10.29 2.35
N THR A 87 -1.80 10.01 3.37
CA THR A 87 -0.95 11.03 4.02
C THR A 87 0.20 11.49 3.13
N ARG A 88 0.76 10.61 2.30
CA ARG A 88 1.76 10.99 1.27
C ARG A 88 1.20 12.05 0.32
N TYR A 89 0.01 11.81 -0.22
CA TYR A 89 -0.63 12.77 -1.12
C TYR A 89 -0.98 14.07 -0.40
N ALA A 90 -1.56 14.00 0.81
CA ALA A 90 -1.91 15.17 1.61
C ALA A 90 -0.69 16.10 1.84
N LEU A 91 0.43 15.54 2.29
CA LEU A 91 1.66 16.31 2.54
C LEU A 91 2.25 16.87 1.24
N ALA A 92 2.37 16.05 0.19
CA ALA A 92 2.90 16.50 -1.11
C ALA A 92 2.05 17.63 -1.70
N LYS A 93 0.72 17.52 -1.63
CA LYS A 93 -0.21 18.57 -2.07
C LYS A 93 -0.04 19.86 -1.28
N ARG A 94 0.11 19.80 0.06
CA ARG A 94 0.36 21.00 0.87
C ARG A 94 1.68 21.67 0.50
N GLU A 95 2.74 20.91 0.28
CA GLU A 95 4.01 21.46 -0.20
C GLU A 95 3.89 22.11 -1.58
N HIS A 96 3.18 21.46 -2.51
CA HIS A 96 2.91 22.01 -3.85
C HIS A 96 2.17 23.35 -3.80
N GLU A 97 1.23 23.49 -2.86
CA GLU A 97 0.47 24.71 -2.63
C GLU A 97 1.20 25.75 -1.75
N ASN A 98 2.46 25.51 -1.40
CA ASN A 98 3.26 26.36 -0.51
C ASN A 98 2.63 26.55 0.90
N VAL A 99 1.88 25.56 1.38
CA VAL A 99 1.29 25.54 2.71
C VAL A 99 2.19 24.75 3.67
N ASP A 100 2.59 25.38 4.78
CA ASP A 100 3.40 24.73 5.79
C ASP A 100 2.60 23.71 6.63
N HIS A 101 2.81 22.42 6.36
CA HIS A 101 2.21 21.31 7.11
C HIS A 101 3.04 20.88 8.35
N GLN A 102 4.12 21.58 8.69
CA GLN A 102 4.94 21.42 9.90
C GLN A 102 5.32 19.97 10.26
N THR A 103 5.51 19.13 9.24
CA THR A 103 5.83 17.71 9.42
C THR A 103 7.32 17.49 9.16
N ALA A 104 8.03 16.93 10.13
CA ALA A 104 9.45 16.60 10.00
C ALA A 104 9.68 15.15 9.56
N VAL A 105 8.72 14.25 9.79
CA VAL A 105 8.84 12.84 9.44
C VAL A 105 7.55 12.33 8.80
N TYR A 106 7.70 11.70 7.64
CA TYR A 106 6.66 10.91 6.99
C TYR A 106 6.90 9.42 7.29
N LEU A 107 5.87 8.71 7.72
CA LEU A 107 5.94 7.27 7.99
C LEU A 107 4.91 6.49 7.14
N SER A 108 5.38 5.49 6.41
CA SER A 108 4.50 4.50 5.79
C SER A 108 4.72 3.12 6.40
N PHE A 109 3.64 2.48 6.82
CA PHE A 109 3.67 1.12 7.33
C PHE A 109 2.92 0.20 6.38
N ASP A 110 3.64 -0.71 5.74
CA ASP A 110 3.16 -1.68 4.76
C ASP A 110 2.30 -1.04 3.65
N THR A 111 2.67 0.18 3.25
CA THR A 111 1.93 0.94 2.26
C THR A 111 2.24 0.45 0.85
N PRO A 112 1.23 0.08 0.05
CA PRO A 112 1.41 -0.36 -1.32
C PRO A 112 1.64 0.82 -2.27
N HIS A 113 2.77 1.52 -2.11
CA HIS A 113 3.13 2.73 -2.89
C HIS A 113 3.11 2.54 -4.41
N ARG A 114 3.27 1.29 -4.87
CA ARG A 114 3.28 0.90 -6.28
C ARG A 114 2.05 0.08 -6.68
N GLY A 115 1.05 0.02 -5.82
CA GLY A 115 -0.17 -0.74 -5.99
C GLY A 115 -0.20 -2.01 -5.16
N ALA A 116 -1.39 -2.34 -4.67
CA ALA A 116 -1.66 -3.56 -3.91
C ALA A 116 -1.79 -4.73 -4.87
N TRP A 117 -1.16 -5.85 -4.53
CA TRP A 117 -1.28 -7.08 -5.29
C TRP A 117 -2.31 -7.98 -4.60
N VAL A 118 -3.53 -7.99 -5.15
CA VAL A 118 -4.58 -8.96 -4.79
C VAL A 118 -4.75 -9.89 -5.98
N PRO A 119 -4.58 -11.22 -5.82
CA PRO A 119 -4.77 -12.18 -6.89
C PRO A 119 -6.09 -11.98 -7.61
N ILE A 120 -6.07 -12.01 -8.95
CA ILE A 120 -7.24 -11.96 -9.81
C ILE A 120 -8.21 -13.09 -9.47
N GLY A 121 -7.71 -14.29 -9.13
CA GLY A 121 -8.57 -15.38 -8.67
C GLY A 121 -9.34 -15.06 -7.39
N LEU A 122 -8.76 -14.29 -6.46
CA LEU A 122 -9.47 -13.82 -5.27
C LEU A 122 -10.47 -12.69 -5.58
N GLN A 123 -10.15 -11.81 -6.53
CA GLN A 123 -11.13 -10.82 -7.03
C GLN A 123 -12.31 -11.53 -7.71
N ALA A 124 -12.05 -12.57 -8.51
CA ALA A 124 -13.09 -13.34 -9.19
C ALA A 124 -13.97 -14.08 -8.19
N LEU A 125 -13.37 -14.69 -7.16
CA LEU A 125 -14.12 -15.28 -6.06
C LEU A 125 -14.99 -14.23 -5.34
N ALA A 126 -14.45 -13.04 -5.06
CA ALA A 126 -15.20 -11.95 -4.45
C ALA A 126 -16.44 -11.54 -5.26
N HIS A 127 -16.34 -11.51 -6.58
CA HIS A 127 -17.47 -11.23 -7.47
C HIS A 127 -18.45 -12.39 -7.59
N PHE A 128 -17.95 -13.63 -7.53
CA PHE A 128 -18.76 -14.84 -7.64
C PHE A 128 -19.61 -15.12 -6.38
N LEU A 129 -19.10 -14.79 -5.19
CA LEU A 129 -19.78 -15.01 -3.93
C LEU A 129 -20.96 -14.03 -3.74
N THR A 130 -22.08 -14.33 -4.40
CA THR A 130 -23.32 -13.53 -4.34
C THR A 130 -23.91 -13.42 -2.92
N ALA A 131 -23.63 -14.40 -2.05
CA ALA A 131 -24.01 -14.36 -0.64
C ALA A 131 -23.24 -13.29 0.17
N THR A 132 -22.09 -12.83 -0.33
CA THR A 132 -21.27 -11.78 0.29
C THR A 132 -21.05 -10.61 -0.69
N PRO A 133 -22.12 -9.90 -1.08
CA PRO A 133 -22.01 -8.84 -2.09
C PRO A 133 -21.18 -7.66 -1.60
N ALA A 134 -20.97 -7.54 -0.28
CA ALA A 134 -20.07 -6.56 0.32
C ALA A 134 -18.62 -6.71 -0.18
N LEU A 135 -18.13 -7.93 -0.39
CA LEU A 135 -16.75 -8.16 -0.84
C LEU A 135 -16.56 -7.71 -2.30
N SER A 136 -17.51 -8.05 -3.17
CA SER A 136 -17.56 -7.52 -4.56
C SER A 136 -17.61 -5.99 -4.58
N ARG A 137 -18.48 -5.38 -3.75
CA ARG A 137 -18.54 -3.90 -3.61
C ARG A 137 -17.24 -3.29 -3.10
N GLN A 138 -16.56 -3.97 -2.18
CA GLN A 138 -15.29 -3.50 -1.62
C GLN A 138 -14.19 -3.52 -2.69
N ILE A 139 -14.05 -4.59 -3.47
CA ILE A 139 -13.10 -4.67 -4.60
C ILE A 139 -13.40 -3.63 -5.67
N ASN A 140 -14.69 -3.32 -5.90
CA ASN A 140 -15.12 -2.30 -6.85
C ASN A 140 -15.16 -0.87 -6.28
N SER A 141 -14.74 -0.66 -5.03
CA SER A 141 -14.73 0.67 -4.43
C SER A 141 -13.70 1.61 -5.09
N PRO A 142 -13.90 2.94 -5.06
CA PRO A 142 -12.92 3.89 -5.56
C PRO A 142 -11.50 3.69 -4.99
N ALA A 143 -11.36 3.52 -3.67
CA ALA A 143 -10.06 3.25 -3.05
C ALA A 143 -9.42 1.96 -3.59
N ALA A 144 -10.16 0.85 -3.66
CA ALA A 144 -9.63 -0.41 -4.17
C ALA A 144 -9.15 -0.29 -5.61
N ARG A 145 -9.95 0.33 -6.48
CA ARG A 145 -9.61 0.54 -7.89
C ARG A 145 -8.39 1.45 -8.06
N GLN A 146 -8.17 2.41 -7.15
CA GLN A 146 -6.95 3.23 -7.13
C GLN A 146 -5.71 2.46 -6.62
N LEU A 147 -5.91 1.57 -5.63
CA LEU A 147 -4.85 0.78 -5.00
C LEU A 147 -4.39 -0.39 -5.87
N LEU A 148 -5.30 -1.15 -6.44
CA LEU A 148 -5.00 -2.43 -7.09
C LEU A 148 -4.13 -2.25 -8.33
N TRP A 149 -3.08 -3.05 -8.46
CA TRP A 149 -2.23 -3.04 -9.66
C TRP A 149 -2.97 -3.52 -10.92
N ARG A 150 -3.92 -4.45 -10.72
CA ARG A 150 -4.88 -4.96 -11.70
C ARG A 150 -6.21 -5.19 -11.02
N HIS A 151 -7.26 -4.88 -11.74
CA HIS A 151 -8.64 -4.96 -11.29
C HIS A 151 -9.49 -5.69 -12.32
N ILE A 152 -10.45 -6.47 -11.84
CA ILE A 152 -11.60 -6.96 -12.61
C ILE A 152 -12.86 -6.45 -11.94
N SER A 153 -13.86 -6.02 -12.71
CA SER A 153 -15.11 -5.49 -12.16
C SER A 153 -16.19 -6.55 -11.92
N THR A 154 -16.04 -7.69 -12.58
CA THR A 154 -16.91 -8.88 -12.52
C THR A 154 -16.06 -10.15 -12.64
N VAL A 155 -16.68 -11.32 -12.47
CA VAL A 155 -15.99 -12.62 -12.57
C VAL A 155 -15.34 -12.82 -13.94
N GLU A 156 -16.01 -12.40 -15.02
CA GLU A 156 -15.56 -12.52 -16.42
C GLU A 156 -14.75 -11.31 -16.90
N GLY A 157 -14.48 -10.34 -16.02
CA GLY A 157 -13.71 -9.16 -16.38
C GLY A 157 -12.28 -9.50 -16.77
N ALA A 158 -11.76 -8.87 -17.82
CA ALA A 158 -10.35 -8.97 -18.17
C ALA A 158 -9.52 -8.11 -17.18
N PRO A 159 -8.46 -8.65 -16.54
CA PRO A 159 -7.63 -7.87 -15.64
C PRO A 159 -6.95 -6.72 -16.36
N ALA A 160 -7.19 -5.50 -15.88
CA ALA A 160 -6.58 -4.30 -16.44
C ALA A 160 -6.13 -3.35 -15.33
N GLU A 161 -5.26 -2.40 -15.67
CA GLU A 161 -5.04 -1.24 -14.82
C GLU A 161 -6.28 -0.35 -14.90
N ASP A 162 -6.91 -0.09 -13.75
CA ASP A 162 -8.15 0.68 -13.72
C ASP A 162 -7.90 2.17 -14.03
N PRO A 163 -8.81 2.86 -14.76
CA PRO A 163 -8.69 4.30 -14.99
C PRO A 163 -8.53 5.13 -13.72
N LEU A 164 -9.25 4.81 -12.63
CA LEU A 164 -9.16 5.54 -11.36
C LEU A 164 -7.75 5.49 -10.77
N ARG A 165 -7.04 4.38 -10.96
CA ARG A 165 -5.63 4.27 -10.56
C ARG A 165 -4.74 5.19 -11.37
N THR A 166 -4.93 5.23 -12.69
CA THR A 166 -4.15 6.11 -13.56
C THR A 166 -4.36 7.57 -13.15
N GLU A 167 -5.62 7.97 -12.93
CA GLU A 167 -5.99 9.29 -12.43
C GLU A 167 -5.34 9.62 -11.08
N PHE A 168 -5.37 8.69 -10.12
CA PHE A 168 -4.70 8.89 -8.83
C PHE A 168 -3.17 9.06 -8.99
N LEU A 169 -2.54 8.25 -9.83
CA LEU A 169 -1.11 8.35 -10.10
C LEU A 169 -0.74 9.65 -10.81
N ASP A 170 -1.60 10.16 -11.70
CA ASP A 170 -1.47 11.49 -12.31
C ASP A 170 -1.62 12.61 -11.28
N ALA A 171 -2.64 12.56 -10.42
CA ALA A 171 -2.81 13.51 -9.34
C ALA A 171 -1.58 13.56 -8.42
N LEU A 172 -1.03 12.39 -8.07
CA LEU A 172 0.18 12.28 -7.26
C LEU A 172 1.40 12.88 -7.97
N ARG A 173 1.56 12.64 -9.29
CA ARG A 173 2.62 13.26 -10.10
C ARG A 173 2.51 14.79 -10.13
N ASN A 174 1.30 15.31 -10.29
CA ASN A 174 1.05 16.75 -10.38
C ASN A 174 1.48 17.51 -9.11
N VAL A 175 1.44 16.85 -7.95
CA VAL A 175 1.90 17.42 -6.67
C VAL A 175 3.35 17.06 -6.32
N GLY A 176 4.13 16.53 -7.28
CA GLY A 176 5.55 16.22 -7.09
C GLY A 176 5.87 14.78 -6.63
N SER A 177 4.88 13.90 -6.64
CA SER A 177 4.94 12.47 -6.26
C SER A 177 5.22 12.15 -4.79
N TRP A 178 6.06 12.92 -4.09
CA TRP A 178 6.42 12.71 -2.70
C TRP A 178 6.55 14.05 -1.98
N PRO A 179 6.22 14.13 -0.67
CA PRO A 179 6.61 15.28 0.13
C PRO A 179 8.15 15.32 0.22
N ARG A 180 8.73 16.51 0.03
CA ARG A 180 10.18 16.74 -0.03
C ARG A 180 10.75 17.26 1.29
N ARG A 181 9.92 17.86 2.15
CA ARG A 181 10.37 18.44 3.43
C ARG A 181 10.62 17.41 4.52
N PRO A 182 9.75 16.40 4.76
CA PRO A 182 9.96 15.46 5.85
C PRO A 182 11.00 14.39 5.51
N ARG A 183 11.66 13.83 6.52
CA ARG A 183 12.39 12.57 6.40
C ARG A 183 11.38 11.45 6.10
N LEU A 184 11.62 10.68 5.05
CA LEU A 184 10.75 9.59 4.63
C LEU A 184 11.18 8.27 5.30
N LEU A 185 10.26 7.64 6.04
CA LEU A 185 10.45 6.33 6.66
C LEU A 185 9.43 5.33 6.10
N GLY A 186 9.91 4.13 5.77
CA GLY A 186 9.09 3.02 5.32
C GLY A 186 9.35 1.79 6.17
N VAL A 187 8.28 1.15 6.63
CA VAL A 187 8.32 -0.14 7.31
C VAL A 187 7.52 -1.13 6.47
N ALA A 188 8.11 -2.26 6.13
CA ALA A 188 7.42 -3.36 5.44
C ALA A 188 7.24 -4.51 6.43
N ASN A 189 6.08 -5.14 6.42
CA ASN A 189 5.82 -6.31 7.25
C ASN A 189 6.06 -7.59 6.44
N GLY A 190 7.02 -8.41 6.87
CA GLY A 190 7.38 -9.65 6.19
C GLY A 190 8.58 -10.33 6.84
N THR A 191 9.04 -11.42 6.23
CA THR A 191 10.22 -12.19 6.66
C THR A 191 11.52 -11.39 6.58
N GLY A 192 11.53 -10.30 5.81
CA GLY A 192 12.68 -9.39 5.68
C GLY A 192 13.81 -9.92 4.80
N ASP A 193 13.66 -11.11 4.22
CA ASP A 193 14.65 -11.77 3.33
C ASP A 193 14.39 -11.53 1.83
N GLY A 194 13.27 -10.89 1.50
CA GLY A 194 12.87 -10.65 0.12
C GLY A 194 12.48 -11.91 -0.65
N LEU A 195 12.31 -13.05 0.03
CA LEU A 195 11.89 -14.30 -0.57
C LEU A 195 10.36 -14.40 -0.58
N GLY A 196 9.82 -14.86 -1.70
CA GLY A 196 8.40 -15.27 -1.75
C GLY A 196 8.17 -16.52 -0.89
N ASN A 197 6.91 -16.87 -0.68
CA ASN A 197 6.50 -18.06 0.07
C ASN A 197 6.85 -19.42 -0.59
N GLY A 198 7.63 -19.42 -1.68
CA GLY A 198 8.04 -20.62 -2.40
C GLY A 198 6.93 -21.30 -3.23
N VAL A 199 5.74 -20.72 -3.32
CA VAL A 199 4.62 -21.33 -4.04
C VAL A 199 4.76 -21.04 -5.55
N PRO A 200 4.92 -22.06 -6.41
CA PRO A 200 5.07 -21.85 -7.84
C PRO A 200 3.74 -21.39 -8.47
N PRO A 201 3.78 -20.61 -9.56
CA PRO A 201 2.57 -20.24 -10.28
C PRO A 201 1.83 -21.42 -10.92
N GLY A 202 0.51 -21.31 -11.02
CA GLY A 202 -0.37 -22.27 -11.69
C GLY A 202 -0.64 -23.55 -10.91
N VAL A 203 -0.27 -23.62 -9.63
CA VAL A 203 -0.66 -24.75 -8.77
C VAL A 203 -2.02 -24.50 -8.14
N GLU A 204 -2.76 -25.56 -7.89
CA GLU A 204 -4.04 -25.48 -7.20
C GLU A 204 -3.83 -24.95 -5.78
N ALA A 205 -4.47 -23.82 -5.47
CA ALA A 205 -4.42 -23.18 -4.17
C ALA A 205 -5.66 -23.51 -3.33
N LEU A 206 -6.80 -23.69 -3.98
CA LEU A 206 -8.07 -24.03 -3.37
C LEU A 206 -8.92 -24.83 -4.36
N GLN A 207 -9.53 -25.90 -3.88
CA GLN A 207 -10.60 -26.60 -4.58
C GLN A 207 -11.76 -26.85 -3.64
N VAL A 208 -12.97 -26.48 -4.10
CA VAL A 208 -14.22 -26.73 -3.39
C VAL A 208 -14.89 -27.94 -4.02
N THR A 209 -14.89 -29.06 -3.29
CA THR A 209 -15.34 -30.37 -3.78
C THR A 209 -16.81 -30.68 -3.45
N SER A 210 -17.42 -29.96 -2.51
CA SER A 210 -18.80 -30.18 -2.08
C SER A 210 -19.50 -28.89 -1.63
N GLY A 211 -20.82 -28.93 -1.53
CA GLY A 211 -21.64 -27.79 -1.11
C GLY A 211 -22.00 -26.85 -2.27
N TRP A 212 -22.47 -25.65 -1.94
CA TRP A 212 -23.07 -24.73 -2.93
C TRP A 212 -22.07 -24.18 -3.95
N PHE A 213 -20.78 -24.18 -3.61
CA PHE A 213 -19.68 -23.71 -4.46
C PHE A 213 -18.83 -24.86 -5.01
N ALA A 214 -19.38 -26.08 -5.02
CA ALA A 214 -18.70 -27.24 -5.61
C ALA A 214 -18.34 -26.98 -7.08
N GLY A 215 -17.08 -27.25 -7.44
CA GLY A 215 -16.51 -26.94 -8.74
C GLY A 215 -15.73 -25.63 -8.79
N THR A 216 -15.67 -24.86 -7.70
CA THR A 216 -14.77 -23.71 -7.61
C THR A 216 -13.33 -24.17 -7.38
N THR A 217 -12.42 -23.74 -8.25
CA THR A 217 -10.98 -23.97 -8.14
C THR A 217 -10.24 -22.65 -8.34
N LEU A 218 -9.27 -22.36 -7.46
CA LEU A 218 -8.35 -21.23 -7.59
C LEU A 218 -6.94 -21.77 -7.80
N TRP A 219 -6.20 -21.12 -8.69
CA TRP A 219 -4.79 -21.41 -8.93
C TRP A 219 -3.93 -20.25 -8.49
N THR A 220 -2.69 -20.54 -8.07
CA THR A 220 -1.70 -19.50 -7.79
C THR A 220 -1.38 -18.72 -9.05
N GLN A 221 -1.33 -17.40 -8.91
CA GLN A 221 -1.19 -16.49 -10.02
C GLN A 221 0.30 -16.27 -10.39
N SER A 222 0.62 -16.21 -11.68
CA SER A 222 1.96 -15.86 -12.17
C SER A 222 2.13 -14.34 -12.29
N SER A 223 3.33 -13.90 -12.67
CA SER A 223 3.59 -12.49 -12.94
C SER A 223 3.66 -12.16 -14.43
N GLY A 224 3.30 -13.07 -15.35
CA GLY A 224 3.68 -12.87 -16.76
C GLY A 224 3.00 -13.69 -17.86
N THR A 225 2.23 -14.74 -17.58
CA THR A 225 1.63 -15.58 -18.64
C THR A 225 0.13 -15.61 -18.52
N ALA A 226 -0.62 -15.30 -19.58
CA ALA A 226 -2.07 -15.43 -19.56
C ALA A 226 -2.46 -16.88 -19.26
N ARG A 227 -3.08 -17.11 -18.11
CA ARG A 227 -3.47 -18.43 -17.61
C ARG A 227 -4.75 -18.29 -16.80
N GLN A 228 -5.58 -19.34 -16.80
CA GLN A 228 -6.71 -19.39 -15.90
C GLN A 228 -6.25 -19.41 -14.44
N VAL A 229 -6.78 -18.50 -13.64
CA VAL A 229 -6.45 -18.35 -12.21
C VAL A 229 -7.65 -18.56 -11.30
N ALA A 230 -8.86 -18.56 -11.89
CA ALA A 230 -10.05 -19.07 -11.23
C ALA A 230 -10.99 -19.77 -12.23
N ALA A 231 -11.58 -20.86 -11.77
CA ALA A 231 -12.79 -21.46 -12.30
C ALA A 231 -13.78 -21.40 -11.15
N THR A 232 -14.80 -20.56 -11.24
CA THR A 232 -15.83 -20.47 -10.20
C THR A 232 -17.01 -21.33 -10.63
N GLY A 233 -17.42 -22.23 -9.73
CA GLY A 233 -18.48 -23.20 -10.00
C GLY A 233 -19.39 -23.32 -8.79
N GLY A 234 -20.69 -23.42 -9.04
CA GLY A 234 -21.69 -23.63 -8.01
C GLY A 234 -23.01 -24.12 -8.58
N ALA A 235 -23.94 -24.46 -7.70
CA ALA A 235 -25.24 -25.05 -8.08
C ALA A 235 -26.10 -24.14 -8.98
N VAL A 236 -25.80 -22.84 -9.02
CA VAL A 236 -26.60 -21.80 -9.70
C VAL A 236 -25.81 -20.91 -10.68
N ALA A 237 -24.48 -20.97 -10.69
CA ALA A 237 -23.66 -20.13 -11.57
C ALA A 237 -22.27 -20.74 -11.81
N ARG A 238 -21.68 -20.40 -12.96
CA ARG A 238 -20.29 -20.70 -13.31
C ARG A 238 -19.63 -19.46 -13.91
N GLY A 239 -18.34 -19.30 -13.69
CA GLY A 239 -17.51 -18.27 -14.30
C GLY A 239 -16.05 -18.69 -14.35
N ALA A 240 -15.24 -17.93 -15.06
CA ALA A 240 -13.80 -18.15 -15.15
C ALA A 240 -13.09 -16.80 -15.23
N ALA A 241 -11.93 -16.71 -14.57
CA ALA A 241 -11.06 -15.55 -14.66
C ALA A 241 -9.66 -15.99 -15.08
N GLU A 242 -9.08 -15.24 -16.00
CA GLU A 242 -7.74 -15.42 -16.51
C GLU A 242 -6.85 -14.27 -16.01
N GLU A 243 -5.57 -14.53 -15.79
CA GLU A 243 -4.59 -13.47 -15.56
C GLU A 243 -4.16 -12.81 -16.88
N ASP A 244 -3.70 -11.56 -16.80
CA ASP A 244 -3.06 -10.87 -17.92
C ASP A 244 -1.56 -11.20 -17.95
N GLY A 245 -1.00 -11.44 -19.14
CA GLY A 245 0.40 -11.80 -19.34
C GLY A 245 1.32 -10.58 -19.22
N VAL A 246 1.68 -10.19 -17.99
CA VAL A 246 2.43 -8.94 -17.75
C VAL A 246 3.93 -9.13 -17.54
N ASP A 247 4.67 -9.48 -18.60
CA ASP A 247 6.15 -9.60 -18.61
C ASP A 247 6.95 -8.36 -18.11
N ARG A 248 6.27 -7.24 -17.80
CA ARG A 248 6.91 -5.97 -17.40
C ARG A 248 6.96 -5.72 -15.87
N TRP A 249 6.24 -6.47 -15.05
CA TRP A 249 6.17 -6.21 -13.59
C TRP A 249 7.38 -6.81 -12.84
N ALA A 250 7.68 -8.10 -13.05
CA ALA A 250 8.76 -8.81 -12.34
C ALA A 250 10.18 -8.29 -12.68
N ALA A 251 10.40 -7.79 -13.90
CA ALA A 251 11.69 -7.25 -14.34
C ALA A 251 12.07 -5.91 -13.67
N ARG A 252 11.12 -5.19 -13.06
CA ARG A 252 11.37 -3.93 -12.34
C ARG A 252 11.64 -4.10 -10.85
N HIS A 253 11.33 -5.24 -10.23
CA HIS A 253 11.38 -5.42 -8.78
C HIS A 253 12.64 -6.16 -8.27
N ARG A 254 13.37 -6.85 -9.15
CA ARG A 254 14.66 -7.49 -8.79
C ARG A 254 15.82 -6.53 -8.50
N ARG A 255 15.67 -5.23 -8.77
CA ARG A 255 16.75 -4.23 -8.62
C ARG A 255 16.86 -3.56 -7.25
N CYS A 256 15.89 -3.75 -6.36
CA CYS A 256 15.92 -3.14 -5.02
C CYS A 256 16.30 -4.12 -3.90
N ALA A 257 16.36 -5.43 -4.17
CA ALA A 257 16.72 -6.45 -3.17
C ALA A 257 18.24 -6.65 -2.99
N GLY A 258 19.07 -5.87 -3.70
CA GLY A 258 20.52 -6.11 -3.83
C GLY A 258 21.43 -5.07 -3.17
N ARG A 259 20.93 -4.21 -2.29
CA ARG A 259 21.81 -3.33 -1.49
C ARG A 259 21.35 -3.34 -0.04
N ASP A 260 22.31 -3.59 0.85
CA ASP A 260 22.16 -3.83 2.28
C ASP A 260 21.07 -2.96 2.91
N ALA A 261 19.88 -3.54 3.05
CA ALA A 261 18.95 -3.11 4.08
C ALA A 261 19.60 -3.53 5.40
N GLY A 262 20.16 -2.57 6.13
CA GLY A 262 20.71 -2.80 7.46
C GLY A 262 19.65 -3.43 8.35
N VAL A 263 19.69 -4.76 8.48
CA VAL A 263 18.85 -5.52 9.40
C VAL A 263 19.39 -5.24 10.79
N VAL A 264 18.74 -4.33 11.52
CA VAL A 264 19.00 -4.16 12.96
C VAL A 264 18.36 -5.35 13.66
N ARG A 265 19.16 -6.39 13.93
CA ARG A 265 18.79 -7.45 14.88
C ARG A 265 19.05 -6.91 16.27
N ASP A 266 17.99 -6.73 17.05
CA ASP A 266 18.11 -6.50 18.49
C ASP A 266 18.69 -7.77 19.13
N ARG A 267 19.99 -7.73 19.45
CA ARG A 267 20.61 -8.67 20.38
C ARG A 267 20.67 -7.95 21.71
N GLY A 268 19.76 -8.31 22.61
CA GLY A 268 19.77 -7.81 23.98
C GLY A 268 21.15 -7.97 24.63
N GLY A 269 21.69 -6.85 25.12
CA GLY A 269 22.96 -6.76 25.85
C GLY A 269 23.40 -5.31 25.98
N GLN A 270 23.63 -4.87 27.23
CA GLN A 270 23.91 -3.51 27.72
C GLN A 270 25.09 -2.74 27.07
N PRO A 271 25.22 -1.41 27.33
CA PRO A 271 25.91 -0.49 26.43
C PRO A 271 27.41 -0.35 26.71
N GLU A 272 28.20 -0.17 25.65
CA GLU A 272 29.56 0.38 25.74
C GLU A 272 29.77 1.45 24.66
N ALA A 273 30.57 2.44 25.03
CA ALA A 273 30.70 3.75 24.42
C ALA A 273 31.57 3.80 23.14
N ASP A 274 31.35 4.88 22.39
CA ASP A 274 32.24 5.56 21.44
C ASP A 274 32.93 4.77 20.31
N ARG A 275 32.55 5.11 19.07
CA ARG A 275 33.48 5.63 18.05
C ARG A 275 32.75 6.19 16.82
N GLU A 276 33.19 7.38 16.41
CA GLU A 276 32.90 8.01 15.12
C GLU A 276 33.36 7.12 13.95
N ASP A 277 32.53 7.00 12.90
CA ASP A 277 33.06 6.84 11.54
C ASP A 277 32.16 7.54 10.52
N ARG A 278 32.80 8.33 9.66
CA ARG A 278 32.22 9.14 8.59
C ARG A 278 32.28 8.33 7.30
N GLY A 279 31.15 7.76 6.85
CA GLY A 279 31.04 7.05 5.57
C GLY A 279 29.95 7.65 4.68
N GLY A 280 30.34 8.18 3.52
CA GLY A 280 29.52 9.00 2.63
C GLY A 280 28.32 8.30 1.98
N ALA A 281 27.27 9.08 1.73
CA ALA A 281 26.11 8.69 0.94
C ALA A 281 26.49 8.65 -0.55
N SER A 282 26.32 7.49 -1.20
CA SER A 282 26.37 7.38 -2.66
C SER A 282 24.95 7.53 -3.23
N GLU A 283 24.73 8.57 -4.04
CA GLU A 283 23.50 8.85 -4.78
C GLU A 283 23.13 7.71 -5.75
N CYS A 284 21.83 7.44 -5.88
CA CYS A 284 21.28 6.57 -6.91
C CYS A 284 20.59 7.46 -7.97
N GLU A 285 21.36 7.91 -8.96
CA GLU A 285 20.89 8.77 -10.05
C GLU A 285 20.12 7.93 -11.09
N LEU A 286 18.84 8.26 -11.32
CA LEU A 286 18.00 7.68 -12.37
C LEU A 286 18.29 8.39 -13.69
N ARG A 287 19.06 7.78 -14.60
CA ARG A 287 19.20 8.28 -15.98
C ARG A 287 17.93 8.01 -16.78
N SER A 288 17.35 9.09 -17.32
CA SER A 288 16.28 9.04 -18.34
C SER A 288 16.78 8.40 -19.65
N PRO A 289 15.95 7.67 -20.41
CA PRO A 289 16.35 7.14 -21.71
C PRO A 289 16.58 8.29 -22.70
N GLY A 290 17.77 8.33 -23.30
CA GLY A 290 18.19 9.35 -24.24
C GLY A 290 17.30 9.45 -25.48
N GLN A 291 17.03 10.69 -25.87
CA GLN A 291 16.55 11.07 -27.20
C GLN A 291 17.56 10.59 -28.25
N ARG A 292 17.09 9.87 -29.27
CA ARG A 292 17.87 9.62 -30.47
C ARG A 292 18.01 10.95 -31.22
N GLY A 293 19.23 11.51 -31.19
CA GLY A 293 19.62 12.56 -32.12
C GLY A 293 19.53 12.03 -33.55
N GLY A 294 18.82 12.78 -34.39
CA GLY A 294 18.97 12.66 -35.83
C GLY A 294 20.32 13.22 -36.21
N ASP A 295 21.04 12.50 -37.07
CA ASP A 295 22.21 13.05 -37.75
C ASP A 295 22.00 12.96 -39.26
N ARG A 296 22.29 14.08 -39.92
CA ARG A 296 22.22 14.29 -41.36
C ARG A 296 23.59 13.96 -41.96
N GLY A 297 23.59 13.49 -43.20
CA GLY A 297 24.74 13.39 -44.09
C GLY A 297 24.48 12.24 -45.06
N SER A 298 24.29 12.41 -46.36
CA SER A 298 24.84 13.41 -47.30
C SER A 298 23.81 13.77 -48.37
#